data_AF-A0AAW2YGQ8-F1
#
_entry.id   AF-A0AAW2YGQ8-F1
#
_cell.length_a   1.000
_cell.length_b   1.000
_cell.length_c   1.000
_cell.angle_alpha   90.00
_cell.angle_beta   90.00
_cell.angle_gamma   90.00
#
_symmetry.space_group_name_H-M   'P 1'
#
loop_
_entity.id
_entity.type
_entity.pdbx_description
1 polymer ?
#
loop_
_entity_poly.entity_id
_entity_poly.type
_entity_poly.pdbx_seq_one_letter_code
_entity_poly.pdbx_strand_id
1 'polypeptide(L)'
;MGENEGWVEPGPPLPNGLLPGAGPVMRALDTDRWVKAEERTAELISCIQPNQLSEERRNAVADYVQRLIMKCFPCQVCTFGSVPLKTYLPDGDIDLTAFSHNQSLKDTWAHQVRDMLENEEKNENAEFHVKEVQYIQAEL
;
A
#
# COMPACT_ATOMS: atom_id res chain seq x y z
N MET A 1 -2.08 -65.77 10.76
CA MET A 1 -3.08 -64.78 10.32
C MET A 1 -2.69 -63.48 10.98
N GLY A 2 -2.00 -62.62 10.23
CA GLY A 2 -1.47 -61.35 10.73
C GLY A 2 -2.34 -60.21 10.21
N GLU A 3 -2.84 -59.40 11.12
CA GLU A 3 -3.64 -58.22 10.82
C GLU A 3 -2.68 -57.03 10.82
N ASN A 4 -2.52 -56.39 9.66
CA ASN A 4 -1.62 -55.27 9.45
C ASN A 4 -2.32 -53.96 9.85
N GLU A 5 -2.01 -53.44 11.03
CA GLU A 5 -2.45 -52.11 11.46
C GLU A 5 -1.76 -51.04 10.61
N GLY A 6 -2.52 -50.41 9.72
CA GLY A 6 -2.04 -49.35 8.84
C GLY A 6 -1.75 -48.08 9.62
N TRP A 7 -0.46 -47.77 9.79
CA TRP A 7 0.00 -46.48 10.26
C TRP A 7 -0.28 -45.42 9.19
N VAL A 8 -1.21 -44.51 9.46
CA VAL A 8 -1.39 -43.30 8.66
C VAL A 8 -0.43 -42.24 9.18
N GLU A 9 0.60 -41.92 8.40
CA GLU A 9 1.50 -40.82 8.75
C GLU A 9 0.76 -39.48 8.75
N PRO A 10 0.92 -38.65 9.80
CA PRO A 10 0.39 -37.29 9.78
C PRO A 10 1.17 -36.48 8.74
N GLY A 11 0.44 -35.83 7.83
CA GLY A 11 1.01 -34.96 6.81
C GLY A 11 1.86 -33.82 7.41
N PRO A 12 2.71 -33.18 6.59
CA PRO A 12 3.62 -32.16 7.07
C PRO A 12 2.86 -31.02 7.78
N PRO A 13 3.39 -30.50 8.89
CA PRO A 13 2.71 -29.48 9.68
C PRO A 13 2.50 -28.21 8.83
N LEU A 14 1.25 -27.77 8.75
CA LEU A 14 0.90 -26.49 8.16
C LEU A 14 1.49 -25.36 9.03
N PRO A 15 2.10 -24.32 8.44
CA PRO A 15 2.58 -23.19 9.21
C PRO A 15 1.39 -22.42 9.80
N ASN A 16 1.16 -22.58 11.10
CA ASN A 16 0.03 -21.98 11.83
C ASN A 16 0.36 -20.62 12.46
N GLY A 17 1.57 -20.09 12.27
CA GLY A 17 1.98 -18.76 12.75
C GLY A 17 2.06 -18.57 14.28
N LEU A 18 2.00 -19.64 15.08
CA LEU A 18 1.95 -19.56 16.55
C LEU A 18 3.34 -19.64 17.22
N LEU A 19 3.52 -18.86 18.28
CA LEU A 19 4.68 -18.95 19.18
C LEU A 19 4.59 -20.21 20.06
N PRO A 20 5.73 -20.83 20.44
CA PRO A 20 5.74 -22.00 21.32
C PRO A 20 5.16 -21.66 22.71
N GLY A 21 4.15 -22.41 23.15
CA GLY A 21 3.55 -22.24 24.49
C GLY A 21 2.19 -21.53 24.52
N ALA A 22 1.64 -21.12 23.38
CA ALA A 22 0.21 -20.84 23.30
C ALA A 22 -0.55 -22.16 23.53
N GLY A 23 -1.18 -22.32 24.70
CA GLY A 23 -2.14 -23.41 24.94
C GLY A 23 -3.29 -23.38 23.92
N PRO A 24 -4.27 -24.30 23.97
CA PRO A 24 -5.33 -24.40 22.96
C PRO A 24 -6.34 -23.24 23.11
N VAL A 25 -5.90 -22.02 22.81
CA VAL A 25 -6.73 -20.82 22.70
C VAL A 25 -7.53 -20.85 21.39
N MET A 26 -7.08 -21.66 20.43
CA MET A 26 -7.81 -21.99 19.21
C MET A 26 -8.36 -23.40 19.37
N ARG A 27 -9.65 -23.54 19.69
CA ARG A 27 -10.38 -24.78 19.40
C ARG A 27 -10.18 -25.05 17.90
N ALA A 28 -9.86 -26.30 17.51
CA ALA A 28 -9.66 -26.63 16.10
C ALA A 28 -10.78 -26.01 15.27
N LEU A 29 -10.40 -25.11 14.34
CA LEU A 29 -11.37 -24.44 13.50
C LEU A 29 -12.06 -25.53 12.67
N ASP A 30 -13.38 -25.51 12.68
CA ASP A 30 -14.19 -26.40 11.86
C ASP A 30 -13.73 -26.27 10.39
N THR A 31 -13.26 -27.38 9.82
CA THR A 31 -12.58 -27.39 8.51
C THR A 31 -13.48 -26.80 7.41
N ASP A 32 -14.77 -27.12 7.42
CA ASP A 32 -15.72 -26.62 6.43
C ASP A 32 -15.90 -25.09 6.55
N ARG A 33 -15.97 -24.58 7.79
CA ARG A 33 -16.00 -23.13 8.04
C ARG A 33 -14.72 -22.43 7.61
N TRP A 34 -13.56 -23.07 7.79
CA TRP A 34 -12.27 -22.52 7.36
C TRP A 34 -12.15 -22.45 5.84
N VAL A 35 -12.49 -23.53 5.12
CA VAL A 35 -12.50 -23.56 3.65
C VAL A 35 -13.41 -22.46 3.11
N LYS A 36 -14.62 -22.32 3.66
CA LYS A 36 -15.53 -21.24 3.27
C LYS A 36 -14.96 -19.85 3.55
N ALA A 37 -14.23 -19.66 4.65
CA ALA A 37 -13.59 -18.38 4.95
C ALA A 37 -12.48 -18.04 3.95
N GLU A 38 -11.66 -19.02 3.59
CA GLU A 38 -10.60 -18.87 2.58
C GLU A 38 -11.18 -18.55 1.19
N GLU A 39 -12.22 -19.27 0.75
CA GLU A 39 -12.91 -19.01 -0.52
C GLU A 39 -13.45 -17.57 -0.59
N ARG A 40 -14.16 -17.12 0.46
CA ARG A 40 -14.71 -15.76 0.52
C ARG A 40 -13.62 -14.70 0.59
N THR A 41 -12.50 -15.00 1.24
CA THR A 41 -11.34 -14.10 1.32
C THR A 41 -10.67 -13.98 -0.05
N ALA A 42 -10.48 -15.09 -0.76
CA ALA A 42 -9.92 -15.10 -2.12
C ALA A 42 -10.81 -14.34 -3.11
N GLU A 43 -12.13 -14.53 -3.04
CA GLU A 43 -13.10 -13.74 -3.81
C GLU A 43 -12.94 -12.24 -3.55
N LEU A 44 -12.86 -11.83 -2.27
CA LEU A 44 -12.68 -10.42 -1.91
C LEU A 44 -11.35 -9.87 -2.43
N ILE A 45 -10.24 -10.56 -2.19
CA ILE A 45 -8.90 -10.17 -2.67
C ILE A 45 -8.93 -10.00 -4.18
N SER A 46 -9.59 -10.92 -4.91
CA SER A 46 -9.68 -10.84 -6.37
C SER A 46 -10.32 -9.54 -6.87
N CYS A 47 -11.24 -8.97 -6.09
CA CYS A 47 -11.92 -7.71 -6.42
C CYS A 47 -11.12 -6.46 -6.06
N ILE A 48 -10.23 -6.53 -5.06
CA ILE A 48 -9.56 -5.35 -4.49
C ILE A 48 -8.05 -5.31 -4.74
N GLN A 49 -7.45 -6.43 -5.15
CA GLN A 49 -6.01 -6.49 -5.40
C GLN A 49 -5.61 -5.54 -6.54
N PRO A 50 -4.37 -5.01 -6.49
CA PRO A 50 -3.78 -4.29 -7.60
C PRO A 50 -3.86 -5.04 -8.93
N ASN A 51 -4.05 -4.27 -10.01
CA ASN A 51 -3.94 -4.77 -11.37
C ASN A 51 -3.05 -3.85 -12.21
N GLN A 52 -2.59 -4.35 -13.36
CA GLN A 52 -1.64 -3.66 -14.24
C GLN A 52 -2.08 -2.23 -14.59
N LEU A 53 -3.34 -2.03 -14.97
CA LEU A 53 -3.86 -0.71 -15.35
C LEU A 53 -3.82 0.27 -14.16
N SER A 54 -4.18 -0.22 -12.97
CA SER A 54 -4.16 0.59 -11.75
C SER A 54 -2.73 0.92 -11.31
N GLU A 55 -1.77 0.02 -11.53
CA GLU A 55 -0.34 0.26 -11.28
C GLU A 55 0.20 1.34 -12.21
N GLU A 56 -0.02 1.20 -13.51
CA GLU A 56 0.45 2.16 -14.52
C GLU A 56 -0.11 3.56 -14.27
N ARG A 57 -1.40 3.67 -13.95
CA ARG A 57 -2.03 4.96 -13.63
C ARG A 57 -1.44 5.58 -12.37
N ARG A 58 -1.26 4.81 -11.30
CA ARG A 58 -0.66 5.30 -10.05
C ARG A 58 0.77 5.76 -10.25
N ASN A 59 1.58 4.99 -11.00
CA ASN A 59 2.95 5.36 -11.33
C ASN A 59 2.99 6.65 -12.17
N ALA A 60 2.13 6.80 -13.17
CA ALA A 60 2.09 8.01 -13.98
C ALA A 60 1.71 9.25 -13.17
N VAL A 61 0.73 9.13 -12.26
CA VAL A 61 0.36 10.22 -11.33
C VAL A 61 1.51 10.53 -10.37
N ALA A 62 2.12 9.51 -9.76
CA ALA A 62 3.26 9.68 -8.86
C ALA A 62 4.44 10.38 -9.55
N ASP A 63 4.79 9.94 -10.76
CA ASP A 63 5.85 10.54 -11.57
C ASP A 63 5.54 12.00 -11.91
N TYR A 64 4.29 12.32 -12.23
CA TYR A 64 3.86 13.68 -12.52
C TYR A 64 3.99 14.60 -11.30
N VAL A 65 3.44 14.20 -10.15
CA VAL A 65 3.54 14.97 -8.92
C VAL A 65 4.99 15.10 -8.45
N GLN A 66 5.79 14.06 -8.60
CA GLN A 66 7.24 14.11 -8.37
C GLN A 66 7.91 15.19 -9.22
N ARG A 67 7.62 15.28 -10.52
CA ARG A 67 8.17 16.33 -11.40
C ARG A 67 7.76 17.73 -10.95
N LEU A 68 6.55 17.91 -10.43
CA LEU A 68 6.09 19.20 -9.91
C LEU A 68 6.85 19.59 -8.64
N ILE A 69 6.97 18.68 -7.68
CA ILE A 69 7.70 18.92 -6.41
C ILE A 69 9.17 19.23 -6.71
N MET A 70 9.82 18.47 -7.60
CA MET A 70 11.23 18.68 -7.95
C MET A 70 11.51 20.03 -8.64
N LYS A 71 10.49 20.70 -9.20
CA LYS A 71 10.61 22.07 -9.74
C LYS A 71 10.56 23.15 -8.65
N CYS A 72 10.07 22.82 -7.45
CA CYS A 72 9.91 23.78 -6.36
C CYS A 72 11.26 24.09 -5.70
N PHE A 73 12.04 23.04 -5.39
CA PHE A 73 13.36 23.15 -4.77
C PHE A 73 14.20 21.90 -5.04
N PRO A 74 15.54 21.97 -4.89
CA PRO A 74 16.40 20.79 -5.06
C PRO A 74 16.05 19.69 -4.05
N CYS A 75 15.46 18.61 -4.54
CA CYS A 75 15.09 17.45 -3.74
C CYS A 75 15.06 16.17 -4.58
N GLN A 76 15.01 15.03 -3.88
CA GLN A 76 14.67 13.73 -4.44
C GLN A 76 13.29 13.34 -3.90
N VAL A 77 12.42 12.85 -4.76
CA VAL A 77 11.08 12.40 -4.38
C VAL A 77 10.96 10.92 -4.72
N CYS A 78 10.34 10.15 -3.83
CA CYS A 78 10.05 8.74 -4.07
C CYS A 78 8.67 8.37 -3.49
N THR A 79 8.06 7.34 -4.06
CA THR A 79 6.87 6.72 -3.47
C THR A 79 7.26 5.92 -2.21
N PHE A 80 6.37 5.88 -1.24
CA PHE A 80 6.46 4.96 -0.11
C PHE A 80 5.08 4.37 0.18
N GLY A 81 4.97 3.52 1.20
CA GLY A 81 3.68 2.96 1.60
C GLY A 81 3.14 1.93 0.61
N SER A 82 1.85 2.01 0.33
CA SER A 82 1.10 0.92 -0.31
C SER A 82 1.45 0.71 -1.79
N VAL A 83 1.75 1.80 -2.52
CA VAL A 83 2.04 1.80 -3.96
C VAL A 83 3.26 0.94 -4.32
N PRO A 84 4.48 1.20 -3.80
CA PRO A 84 5.65 0.39 -4.12
C PRO A 84 5.54 -1.06 -3.63
N LEU A 85 4.70 -1.33 -2.62
CA LEU A 85 4.47 -2.67 -2.08
C LEU A 85 3.37 -3.45 -2.79
N LYS A 86 2.61 -2.82 -3.70
CA LYS A 86 1.43 -3.41 -4.35
C LYS A 86 0.43 -3.97 -3.34
N THR A 87 0.15 -3.18 -2.30
CA THR A 87 -0.82 -3.52 -1.23
C THR A 87 -1.95 -2.50 -1.13
N TYR A 88 -2.04 -1.57 -2.09
CA TYR A 88 -3.09 -0.56 -2.11
C TYR A 88 -4.45 -1.16 -2.46
N LEU A 89 -5.49 -0.55 -1.90
CA LEU A 89 -6.88 -0.79 -2.28
C LEU A 89 -7.25 0.04 -3.51
N PRO A 90 -8.36 -0.26 -4.20
CA PRO A 90 -8.78 0.47 -5.41
C PRO A 90 -8.87 1.98 -5.23
N ASP A 91 -9.28 2.43 -4.04
CA ASP A 91 -9.44 3.81 -3.58
C ASP A 91 -8.27 4.30 -2.70
N GLY A 92 -7.21 3.51 -2.55
CA GLY A 92 -6.04 3.88 -1.76
C GLY A 92 -5.24 5.03 -2.38
N ASP A 93 -4.76 5.92 -1.51
CA ASP A 93 -3.94 7.08 -1.83
C ASP A 93 -2.53 6.73 -2.33
N ILE A 94 -1.84 7.73 -2.89
CA ILE A 94 -0.44 7.66 -3.28
C ILE A 94 0.38 8.47 -2.29
N ASP A 95 1.24 7.78 -1.55
CA ASP A 95 2.14 8.43 -0.60
C ASP A 95 3.49 8.76 -1.25
N LEU A 96 3.91 10.02 -1.16
CA LEU A 96 5.20 10.50 -1.63
C LEU A 96 6.03 11.06 -0.46
N THR A 97 7.34 10.83 -0.49
CA THR A 97 8.30 11.47 0.42
C THR A 97 9.32 12.27 -0.39
N ALA A 98 9.65 13.47 0.07
CA ALA A 98 10.67 14.33 -0.52
C ALA A 98 11.86 14.52 0.44
N PHE A 99 13.08 14.34 -0.07
CA PHE A 99 14.34 14.53 0.66
C PHE A 99 15.12 15.68 0.06
N SER A 100 15.58 16.61 0.89
CA SER A 100 16.48 17.68 0.47
C SER A 100 17.68 17.77 1.40
N HIS A 101 18.85 18.08 0.82
CA HIS A 101 20.05 18.40 1.59
C HIS A 101 20.03 19.83 2.13
N ASN A 102 19.09 20.67 1.67
CA ASN A 102 19.03 22.06 2.05
C ASN A 102 18.27 22.26 3.37
N GLN A 103 19.01 22.44 4.46
CA GLN A 103 18.46 22.61 5.81
C GLN A 103 17.71 23.95 5.99
N SER A 104 17.90 24.94 5.11
CA SER A 104 17.20 26.24 5.23
C SER A 104 15.75 26.19 4.75
N LEU A 105 15.31 25.05 4.18
CA LEU A 105 13.97 24.90 3.61
C LEU A 105 12.86 24.71 4.65
N LYS A 106 13.19 24.43 5.91
CA LYS A 106 12.29 23.87 6.94
C LYS A 106 10.89 24.50 6.99
N ASP A 107 10.80 25.83 6.89
CA ASP A 107 9.54 26.56 7.07
C ASP A 107 8.91 27.05 5.74
N THR A 108 9.59 26.84 4.60
CA THR A 108 9.17 27.40 3.30
C THR A 108 8.82 26.35 2.26
N TRP A 109 9.38 25.14 2.35
CA TRP A 109 9.19 24.10 1.33
C TRP A 109 7.72 23.74 1.12
N ALA A 110 6.95 23.61 2.20
CA ALA A 110 5.56 23.19 2.13
C ALA A 110 4.70 24.22 1.39
N HIS A 111 4.94 25.52 1.66
CA HIS A 111 4.29 26.62 0.94
C HIS A 111 4.67 26.61 -0.55
N GLN A 112 5.94 26.36 -0.90
CA GLN A 112 6.37 26.29 -2.29
C GLN A 112 5.68 25.13 -3.06
N VAL A 113 5.55 23.96 -2.43
CA VAL A 113 4.82 22.82 -3.04
C VAL A 113 3.35 23.16 -3.20
N ARG A 114 2.71 23.71 -2.17
CA ARG A 114 1.30 24.11 -2.22
C ARG A 114 1.06 25.10 -3.36
N ASP A 115 1.85 26.17 -3.44
CA ASP A 115 1.70 27.20 -4.46
C ASP A 115 1.93 26.63 -5.87
N MET A 116 2.86 25.68 -6.04
CA MET A 116 3.04 24.95 -7.30
C MET A 116 1.78 24.15 -7.68
N LEU A 117 1.20 23.40 -6.75
CA LEU A 117 0.00 22.59 -6.99
C LEU A 117 -1.24 23.45 -7.27
N GLU A 118 -1.43 24.56 -6.54
CA GLU A 118 -2.52 25.52 -6.78
C GLU A 118 -2.39 26.22 -8.14
N ASN A 119 -1.16 26.43 -8.62
CA ASN A 119 -0.93 26.94 -9.97
C ASN A 119 -1.20 25.87 -11.03
N GLU A 120 -0.82 24.61 -10.77
CA GLU A 120 -1.11 23.49 -11.67
C GLU A 120 -2.62 23.19 -11.76
N GLU A 121 -3.40 23.42 -10.69
CA GLU A 121 -4.87 23.34 -10.70
C GLU A 121 -5.51 24.30 -11.73
N LYS A 122 -4.88 25.46 -11.97
CA LYS A 122 -5.32 26.46 -12.96
C LYS A 122 -4.80 26.16 -14.37
N ASN A 123 -3.94 25.16 -14.56
CA ASN A 123 -3.34 24.82 -15.83
C ASN A 123 -4.27 23.91 -16.65
N GLU A 124 -4.98 24.48 -17.63
CA GLU A 124 -5.87 23.73 -18.53
C GLU A 124 -5.14 22.70 -19.40
N ASN A 125 -3.82 22.84 -19.57
CA ASN A 125 -2.97 21.93 -20.35
C ASN A 125 -2.20 20.94 -19.46
N ALA A 126 -2.57 20.81 -18.18
CA ALA A 126 -1.94 19.87 -17.26
C ALA A 126 -2.11 18.41 -17.73
N GLU A 127 -1.05 17.60 -17.54
CA GLU A 127 -1.07 16.16 -17.85
C GLU A 127 -2.10 15.43 -16.97
N PHE A 128 -2.17 15.81 -15.69
CA PHE A 128 -3.20 15.37 -14.76
C PHE A 128 -3.85 16.58 -14.12
N HIS A 129 -5.18 16.53 -14.01
CA HIS A 129 -5.93 17.62 -13.44
C HIS A 129 -5.83 17.61 -11.91
N VAL A 130 -5.16 18.63 -11.37
CA VAL A 130 -5.03 18.87 -9.93
C VAL A 130 -6.27 19.60 -9.43
N LYS A 131 -6.80 19.18 -8.28
CA LYS A 131 -7.94 19.82 -7.61
C LYS A 131 -7.79 19.76 -6.10
N GLU A 132 -8.48 20.65 -5.40
CA GLU A 132 -8.71 20.56 -3.95
C GLU A 132 -7.40 20.49 -3.14
N VAL A 133 -6.44 21.35 -3.48
CA VAL A 133 -5.15 21.40 -2.78
C VAL A 133 -5.36 21.87 -1.34
N GLN A 134 -4.94 21.03 -0.38
CA GLN A 134 -5.02 21.33 1.05
C GLN A 134 -3.65 21.11 1.69
N TYR A 135 -3.22 22.08 2.50
CA TYR A 135 -2.03 21.95 3.33
C TYR A 135 -2.45 21.69 4.78
N ILE A 136 -1.99 20.56 5.32
CA ILE A 136 -2.22 20.17 6.71
C ILE A 136 -0.86 20.02 7.38
N GLN A 137 -0.59 20.88 8.37
CA GLN A 137 0.61 20.76 9.21
C GLN A 137 0.33 19.73 10.31
N ALA A 138 0.85 18.52 10.14
CA ALA A 138 0.83 17.51 11.20
C ALA A 138 2.06 17.72 12.12
N GLU A 139 1.82 18.16 13.35
CA GLU A 139 2.81 18.10 14.42
C GLU A 139 2.71 16.74 15.12
N LEU A 140 3.85 16.14 15.44
CA LEU A 140 3.97 14.91 16.23
C LEU A 140 4.31 15.23 17.68
#